data_AF-A0A7W1P0Z3-F1
#
_entry.id   AF-A0A7W1P0Z3-F1
#
_cell.length_a   1.000
_cell.length_b   1.000
_cell.length_c   1.000
_cell.angle_alpha   90.00
_cell.angle_beta   90.00
_cell.angle_gamma   90.00
#
_symmetry.space_group_name_H-M   'P 1'
#
loop_
_entity.id
_entity.type
_entity.pdbx_description
1 polymer ?
#
loop_
_entity_poly.entity_id
_entity_poly.type
_entity_poly.pdbx_seq_one_letter_code
_entity_poly.pdbx_strand_id
1 'polypeptide(L)' 'MKKLMLFHHDPNHNDEMIDAMVEAARLLVLETGQAMEVEAAQEGAEVWLSRP' A
#
# COMPACT_ATOMS: atom_id res chain seq x y z
N MET A 1 -5.85 -12.69 5.10
CA MET A 1 -5.81 -11.88 3.86
C MET A 1 -4.38 -11.41 3.67
N LYS A 2 -3.86 -11.32 2.44
CA LYS A 2 -2.53 -10.75 2.21
C LYS A 2 -2.62 -9.23 2.22
N LYS A 3 -1.58 -8.55 2.72
CA LYS A 3 -1.47 -7.08 2.73
C LYS A 3 -0.20 -6.65 1.99
N LEU A 4 -0.33 -5.66 1.12
CA LEU A 4 0.74 -4.96 0.42
C LEU A 4 0.94 -3.59 1.06
N MET A 5 2.14 -3.32 1.55
CA MET A 5 2.55 -2.02 2.09
C MET A 5 3.40 -1.29 1.06
N LEU A 6 2.96 -0.12 0.62
CA LEU A 6 3.71 0.74 -0.30
C LEU A 6 4.65 1.65 0.50
N PHE A 7 5.94 1.65 0.17
CA PHE A 7 6.92 2.56 0.73
C PHE A 7 7.31 3.59 -0.32
N HIS A 8 7.45 4.85 0.08
CA HIS A 8 7.98 5.91 -0.77
C HIS A 8 9.16 6.56 -0.05
N HIS A 9 10.32 6.61 -0.71
CA HIS A 9 11.53 7.26 -0.21
C HIS A 9 11.89 8.51 -1.00
N ASP A 10 11.02 8.94 -1.91
CA ASP A 10 11.19 10.19 -2.66
C ASP A 10 10.65 11.37 -1.82
N PRO A 11 11.50 12.31 -1.38
CA PRO A 11 11.06 13.47 -0.60
C PRO A 11 10.18 14.44 -1.40
N ASN A 12 10.10 14.30 -2.72
CA ASN A 12 9.20 15.10 -3.56
C ASN A 12 7.79 14.50 -3.67
N HIS A 13 7.59 13.24 -3.25
CA HIS A 13 6.26 12.67 -3.18
C HIS A 13 5.52 13.27 -1.99
N ASN A 14 4.57 14.14 -2.28
CA ASN A 14 3.64 14.65 -1.28
C ASN A 14 2.51 13.63 -1.00
N ASP A 15 1.69 13.94 -0.01
CA ASP A 15 0.61 13.06 0.43
C ASP A 15 -0.37 12.71 -0.71
N GLU A 16 -0.73 13.69 -1.56
CA GLU A 16 -1.64 13.48 -2.69
C GLU A 16 -1.10 12.47 -3.72
N MET A 17 0.21 12.50 -3.97
CA MET A 17 0.85 11.53 -4.86
C MET A 17 0.80 10.12 -4.26
N ILE A 18 0.98 10.00 -2.95
CA ILE A 18 0.93 8.70 -2.26
C ILE A 18 -0.49 8.15 -2.26
N ASP A 19 -1.50 8.99 -2.03
CA ASP A 19 -2.90 8.60 -2.13
C ASP A 19 -3.22 8.09 -3.55
N ALA A 20 -2.77 8.80 -4.59
CA ALA A 20 -2.94 8.38 -5.98
C ALA A 20 -2.26 7.02 -6.27
N MET A 21 -1.07 6.77 -5.69
CA MET A 21 -0.38 5.49 -5.82
C MET A 21 -1.14 4.35 -5.15
N VAL A 22 -1.68 4.58 -3.95
CA VAL A 22 -2.49 3.59 -3.22
C VAL A 22 -3.75 3.23 -4.01
N GLU A 23 -4.46 4.23 -4.53
CA GLU A 23 -5.67 4.01 -5.33
C GLU A 23 -5.37 3.25 -6.63
N ALA A 24 -4.30 3.62 -7.34
CA ALA A 24 -3.87 2.90 -8.53
C ALA A 24 -3.55 1.42 -8.23
N ALA A 25 -2.85 1.15 -7.13
CA ALA A 25 -2.53 -0.22 -6.72
C ALA A 25 -3.77 -1.03 -6.31
N ARG A 26 -4.78 -0.39 -5.68
CA ARG A 26 -6.07 -1.02 -5.38
C ARG A 26 -6.81 -1.42 -6.66
N LEU A 27 -6.83 -0.55 -7.66
CA LEU A 27 -7.42 -0.87 -8.97
C LEU A 27 -6.74 -2.07 -9.62
N LEU A 28 -5.41 -2.15 -9.59
CA LEU A 28 -4.67 -3.30 -10.10
C LEU A 28 -5.05 -4.61 -9.37
N VAL A 29 -5.18 -4.58 -8.04
CA VAL A 29 -5.62 -5.76 -7.28
C VAL A 29 -7.02 -6.21 -7.72
N LEU A 30 -7.95 -5.26 -7.88
CA LEU A 30 -9.31 -5.54 -8.36
C LEU A 30 -9.30 -6.15 -9.78
N GLU A 31 -8.50 -5.60 -10.69
CA GLU A 31 -8.38 -6.10 -12.07
C GLU A 31 -7.83 -7.54 -12.11
N THR A 32 -6.95 -7.92 -11.19
CA THR A 32 -6.43 -9.29 -11.08
C THR A 32 -7.41 -10.28 -10.42
N GLY A 33 -8.51 -9.80 -9.84
CA GLY A 33 -9.46 -10.61 -9.08
C GLY A 33 -8.90 -11.18 -7.77
N GLN A 34 -7.76 -10.67 -7.31
CA GLN A 34 -7.14 -11.12 -6.05
C GLN A 34 -7.76 -10.39 -4.85
N ALA A 35 -7.82 -11.08 -3.71
CA ALA A 35 -8.19 -10.49 -2.43
C ALA A 35 -6.93 -10.09 -1.64
N MET A 36 -6.51 -8.83 -1.81
CA MET A 36 -5.33 -8.25 -1.15
C MET A 36 -5.64 -6.84 -0.65
N GLU A 37 -5.21 -6.52 0.58
CA GLU A 37 -5.27 -5.15 1.11
C GLU A 37 -4.07 -4.35 0.63
N VAL A 38 -4.27 -3.07 0.32
CA VAL A 38 -3.21 -2.15 -0.12
C VAL A 38 -3.25 -0.88 0.72
N GLU A 39 -2.13 -0.56 1.35
CA GLU A 39 -1.92 0.58 2.23
C GLU A 39 -0.54 1.22 1.96
N ALA A 40 -0.41 2.53 2.19
CA ALA A 40 0.89 3.19 2.28
C ALA A 40 1.48 3.01 3.68
N ALA A 41 2.80 2.80 3.74
CA ALA A 41 3.54 2.80 4.99
C ALA A 41 3.54 4.21 5.60
N GLN A 42 3.38 4.29 6.92
CA GLN A 42 3.40 5.55 7.67
C GLN A 42 4.57 5.53 8.64
N GLU A 43 5.20 6.69 8.85
CA GLU A 43 6.31 6.81 9.80
C GLU A 43 5.86 6.38 11.21
N GLY A 44 6.67 5.52 11.84
CA GLY A 44 6.39 5.00 13.18
C GLY A 44 5.30 3.92 13.24
N ALA A 45 4.69 3.54 12.12
CA ALA A 45 3.72 2.43 12.09
C ALA A 45 4.43 1.08 12.23
N GLU A 46 3.86 0.20 13.04
CA GLU A 46 4.31 -1.18 13.21
C GLU A 46 3.28 -2.16 12.65
N VAL A 47 3.75 -3.18 11.92
CA VAL A 47 2.89 -4.22 11.34
C VAL A 47 3.31 -5.58 11.87
N TRP A 48 2.36 -6.28 12.49
CA TRP A 48 2.56 -7.64 12.97
C TRP A 48 2.26 -8.64 11.85
N LEU A 49 3.28 -9.41 11.46
CA LEU A 49 3.11 -10.46 10.46
C LEU A 49 2.55 -11.72 11.13
N SER A 50 1.42 -12.22 10.63
CA SER A 50 0.97 -13.56 10.98
C SER A 50 1.91 -14.60 10.36
N ARG A 51 2.15 -15.71 11.07
CA ARG A 51 2.89 -16.84 10.48
C ARG A 51 2.21 -17.31 9.18
N PRO A 52 3.01 -17.71 8.17
CA PRO A 52 2.50 -18.16 6.88
C PRO A 52 1.65 -19.42 6.97
#